data_AF-A0A150QMS8-F1
#
_entry.id   AF-A0A150QMS8-F1
#
_cell.length_a   1.000
_cell.length_b   1.000
_cell.length_c   1.000
_cell.angle_alpha   90.00
_cell.angle_beta   90.00
_cell.angle_gamma   90.00
#
_symmetry.space_group_name_H-M   'P 1'
#
loop_
_entity.id
_entity.type
_entity.pdbx_description
1 polymer ?
#
loop_
_entity_poly.entity_id
_entity_poly.type
_entity_poly.pdbx_seq_one_letter_code
_entity_poly.pdbx_strand_id
1 'polypeptide(L)'
;MMKRTVMASALGVTLAIAAAPRSAAAQCSSAGPLQELIDGLGFRWDVGTDGVISDGSADAFDTGIRLRVDGVSFPASTRAAEMDGRQLVHGPTLLGNLEVTRKVYVPADAGWARFLEILHNPTDGTLDAVVRIESNVGADDSTTITQTQSGDLEFTPADRWLATDDADMAGDPSLHFNFHGPSAVIAPVRVGMIVFDCAGMQGPFAEFVLPLPPGGTRVLMHFGGQRASRADAHASAASLDALPEGTLLGMTAAERAVVVNWDLDHDSDGDGADDVEDNCPAAPNPDQTDTDTDGHGDACDPDDDGDGAIDDRDNCPLVPNADQSDLDGDGAGDACDPDDDGDGVPDAVDNCPSAPNAGQENNPRESPPDESGDACDSDDDNDALADEVDNCPLVPNPDQADEDGDDRGDACDLNARDMDDDGVEDGVDNCRAAPNPDQADLDGDGDGDVCDDDDDGDGAPDRTDNCPVIANPSQNDADDDGAGDRCDDDDDGDGVPDGDDNCPLLANSAQEDTNGDGVGDACACDAPQRPDGAPCDDGDPCTLTDACQGGVCKGGDPLQCAPSGDVCTAAQCHPRYGECALFPKEGARCPGGTCVAGGCVPNDAGAGSGG
;
A
#
# COMPACT_ATOMS: atom_id res chain seq x y z
N MET A 1 9.38 28.27 -97.24
CA MET A 1 10.08 29.44 -96.66
C MET A 1 10.60 29.06 -95.28
N MET A 2 11.93 29.22 -95.09
CA MET A 2 12.78 29.28 -93.86
C MET A 2 12.32 28.54 -92.58
N LYS A 3 13.04 27.49 -92.13
CA LYS A 3 14.25 27.52 -91.26
C LYS A 3 14.07 28.31 -89.95
N ARG A 4 14.19 27.61 -88.82
CA ARG A 4 15.16 27.96 -87.77
C ARG A 4 15.49 26.77 -86.85
N THR A 5 16.65 26.21 -87.13
CA THR A 5 17.54 25.48 -86.22
C THR A 5 17.91 26.37 -85.03
N VAL A 6 17.90 25.82 -83.82
CA VAL A 6 18.75 26.27 -82.71
C VAL A 6 19.47 25.03 -82.18
N MET A 7 20.78 25.00 -82.44
CA MET A 7 21.74 24.14 -81.76
C MET A 7 21.90 24.66 -80.33
N ALA A 8 21.77 23.78 -79.34
CA ALA A 8 22.38 23.98 -78.03
C ALA A 8 23.58 23.04 -77.95
N SER A 9 24.77 23.63 -77.99
CA SER A 9 26.05 22.97 -77.83
C SER A 9 26.21 22.47 -76.40
N ALA A 10 26.19 21.15 -76.18
CA ALA A 10 26.83 20.57 -75.01
C ALA A 10 28.29 20.31 -75.38
N LEU A 11 29.19 21.21 -74.97
CA LEU A 11 30.62 20.90 -74.90
C LEU A 11 30.77 19.84 -73.79
N GLY A 12 30.75 18.57 -74.17
CA GLY A 12 31.27 17.50 -73.34
C GLY A 12 32.78 17.67 -73.24
N VAL A 13 33.26 18.28 -72.15
CA VAL A 13 34.65 18.13 -71.73
C VAL A 13 34.74 16.75 -71.09
N THR A 14 35.05 15.74 -71.90
CA THR A 14 35.55 14.46 -71.41
C THR A 14 36.94 14.71 -70.83
N LEU A 15 36.99 15.08 -69.54
CA LEU A 15 38.22 14.99 -68.76
C LEU A 15 38.42 13.51 -68.43
N ALA A 16 39.00 12.76 -69.36
CA ALA A 16 39.56 11.46 -69.06
C ALA A 16 40.74 11.68 -68.12
N ILE A 17 40.49 11.64 -66.81
CA ILE A 17 41.54 11.41 -65.83
C ILE A 17 41.94 9.95 -66.03
N ALA A 18 42.97 9.73 -66.83
CA ALA A 18 43.66 8.45 -66.87
C ALA A 18 44.28 8.25 -65.49
N ALA A 19 43.60 7.51 -64.62
CA ALA A 19 44.21 6.95 -63.43
C ALA A 19 45.40 6.10 -63.88
N ALA A 20 46.60 6.45 -63.42
CA ALA A 20 47.76 5.60 -63.60
C ALA A 20 47.42 4.21 -63.02
N PRO A 21 47.73 3.10 -63.72
CA PRO A 21 47.46 1.77 -63.19
C PRO A 21 48.24 1.61 -61.88
N ARG A 22 47.51 1.45 -60.76
CA ARG A 22 48.12 1.02 -59.50
C ARG A 22 48.71 -0.37 -59.73
N SER A 23 49.93 -0.60 -59.25
CA SER A 23 50.54 -1.93 -59.24
C SER A 23 49.65 -2.90 -58.47
N ALA A 24 49.53 -4.14 -58.93
CA ALA A 24 48.81 -5.23 -58.25
C ALA A 24 49.06 -5.23 -56.72
N ALA A 25 50.32 -5.09 -56.27
CA ALA A 25 50.67 -5.04 -54.84
C ALA A 25 49.95 -3.95 -53.99
N ALA A 26 49.49 -2.84 -54.59
CA ALA A 26 48.79 -1.77 -53.87
C ALA A 26 47.28 -2.00 -53.71
N GLN A 27 46.73 -3.05 -54.34
CA GLN A 27 45.33 -3.43 -54.21
C GLN A 27 45.06 -4.42 -53.07
N CYS A 28 46.09 -5.02 -52.46
CA CYS A 28 45.97 -6.05 -51.41
C CYS A 28 46.83 -5.71 -50.18
N SER A 29 47.08 -4.43 -49.89
CA SER A 29 47.74 -4.05 -48.63
C SER A 29 46.89 -3.01 -47.91
N SER A 30 46.52 -3.33 -46.66
CA SER A 30 45.98 -2.37 -45.72
C SER A 30 47.04 -1.31 -45.40
N ALA A 31 46.62 -0.05 -45.30
CA ALA A 31 47.55 1.04 -45.07
C ALA A 31 47.74 1.30 -43.55
N GLY A 32 49.00 1.34 -43.12
CA GLY A 32 49.37 1.78 -41.77
C GLY A 32 49.18 0.73 -40.67
N PRO A 33 49.22 1.13 -39.38
CA PRO A 33 49.06 0.23 -38.25
C PRO A 33 47.61 -0.28 -38.11
N LEU A 34 47.46 -1.59 -37.96
CA LEU A 34 46.18 -2.28 -37.75
C LEU A 34 45.67 -2.08 -36.31
N GLN A 35 44.36 -1.98 -36.16
CA GLN A 35 43.67 -2.09 -34.87
C GLN A 35 42.91 -3.41 -34.85
N GLU A 36 43.24 -4.29 -33.91
CA GLU A 36 42.54 -5.56 -33.74
C GLU A 36 41.34 -5.37 -32.81
N LEU A 37 40.19 -5.89 -33.23
CA LEU A 37 38.95 -6.02 -32.47
C LEU A 37 38.47 -7.47 -32.57
N ILE A 38 37.94 -8.01 -31.48
CA ILE A 38 37.32 -9.34 -31.45
C ILE A 38 35.82 -9.15 -31.23
N ASP A 39 34.99 -9.76 -32.07
CA ASP A 39 33.54 -9.70 -31.95
C ASP A 39 32.98 -10.73 -30.94
N GLY A 40 31.66 -10.69 -30.68
CA GLY A 40 31.03 -11.56 -29.68
C GLY A 40 31.06 -13.05 -30.00
N LEU A 41 31.35 -13.41 -31.25
CA LEU A 41 31.53 -14.80 -31.67
C LEU A 41 33.02 -15.20 -31.74
N GLY A 42 33.93 -14.31 -31.35
CA GLY A 42 35.36 -14.56 -31.31
C GLY A 42 36.09 -14.33 -32.64
N PHE A 43 35.46 -13.73 -33.64
CA PHE A 43 36.12 -13.43 -34.91
C PHE A 43 36.95 -12.14 -34.84
N ARG A 44 38.11 -12.16 -35.49
CA ARG A 44 39.08 -11.07 -35.54
C ARG A 44 38.72 -10.09 -36.63
N TRP A 45 38.82 -8.80 -36.30
CA TRP A 45 38.65 -7.67 -37.20
C TRP A 45 39.88 -6.77 -37.08
N ASP A 46 40.80 -6.86 -38.04
CA ASP A 46 42.07 -6.13 -38.07
C ASP A 46 41.99 -4.91 -38.99
N VAL A 47 41.44 -3.84 -38.44
CA VAL A 47 41.05 -2.63 -39.17
C VAL A 47 42.27 -1.73 -39.45
N GLY A 48 42.53 -1.47 -40.73
CA GLY A 48 43.56 -0.55 -41.21
C GLY A 48 43.24 0.92 -40.94
N THR A 49 44.20 1.84 -41.18
CA THR A 49 43.96 3.29 -40.98
C THR A 49 43.03 3.93 -42.01
N ASP A 50 42.72 3.20 -43.07
CA ASP A 50 41.71 3.45 -44.10
C ASP A 50 40.36 2.76 -43.81
N GLY A 51 40.22 2.05 -42.68
CA GLY A 51 38.99 1.36 -42.29
C GLY A 51 38.71 0.06 -43.05
N VAL A 52 39.70 -0.43 -43.81
CA VAL A 52 39.67 -1.71 -44.53
C VAL A 52 40.03 -2.84 -43.56
N ILE A 53 39.40 -4.01 -43.71
CA ILE A 53 39.76 -5.20 -42.93
C ILE A 53 40.94 -5.89 -43.58
N SER A 54 42.05 -6.08 -42.87
CA SER A 54 43.28 -6.56 -43.49
C SER A 54 43.18 -8.03 -43.88
N ASP A 55 42.94 -8.90 -42.90
CA ASP A 55 43.00 -10.37 -43.02
C ASP A 55 41.76 -11.04 -42.38
N GLY A 56 41.23 -10.46 -41.30
CA GLY A 56 40.14 -11.06 -40.54
C GLY A 56 40.52 -12.40 -39.88
N SER A 57 39.57 -13.16 -39.35
CA SER A 57 39.91 -14.50 -38.83
C SER A 57 40.24 -15.45 -39.95
N ALA A 58 41.36 -16.18 -39.82
CA ALA A 58 41.73 -17.29 -40.71
C ALA A 58 41.55 -16.93 -42.20
N ASP A 59 42.18 -15.85 -42.65
CA ASP A 59 42.14 -15.42 -44.06
C ASP A 59 40.71 -15.18 -44.59
N ALA A 60 39.81 -14.69 -43.74
CA ALA A 60 38.47 -14.29 -44.17
C ALA A 60 38.52 -13.21 -45.27
N PHE A 61 39.48 -12.30 -45.18
CA PHE A 61 39.60 -11.16 -46.06
C PHE A 61 41.02 -11.02 -46.54
N ASP A 62 41.19 -10.38 -47.69
CA ASP A 62 42.52 -10.06 -48.18
C ASP A 62 42.48 -8.59 -48.63
N THR A 63 42.25 -7.70 -47.65
CA THR A 63 41.76 -6.32 -47.80
C THR A 63 40.25 -6.17 -48.08
N GLY A 64 39.46 -6.69 -47.15
CA GLY A 64 38.00 -6.69 -47.18
C GLY A 64 37.34 -5.33 -46.96
N ILE A 65 36.14 -5.21 -47.51
CA ILE A 65 35.19 -4.11 -47.27
C ILE A 65 35.81 -2.72 -47.52
N ARG A 66 36.29 -2.48 -48.74
CA ARG A 66 36.88 -1.21 -49.16
C ARG A 66 35.83 -0.21 -49.64
N LEU A 67 35.97 1.04 -49.21
CA LEU A 67 35.23 2.18 -49.75
C LEU A 67 35.94 2.79 -50.97
N ARG A 68 35.17 3.07 -52.02
CA ARG A 68 35.52 3.99 -53.10
C ARG A 68 34.45 5.06 -53.28
N VAL A 69 34.89 6.29 -53.52
CA VAL A 69 34.02 7.41 -53.90
C VAL A 69 34.52 7.96 -55.24
N ASP A 70 33.64 8.00 -56.24
CA ASP A 70 33.95 8.38 -57.62
C ASP A 70 35.16 7.61 -58.20
N GLY A 71 35.25 6.33 -57.86
CA GLY A 71 36.32 5.41 -58.27
C GLY A 71 37.62 5.52 -57.46
N VAL A 72 37.76 6.54 -56.59
CA VAL A 72 38.94 6.75 -55.75
C VAL A 72 38.77 5.99 -54.43
N SER A 73 39.74 5.13 -54.10
CA SER A 73 39.75 4.43 -52.80
C SER A 73 39.90 5.41 -51.64
N PHE A 74 39.17 5.18 -50.56
CA PHE A 74 39.37 5.89 -49.31
C PHE A 74 40.81 5.68 -48.80
N PRO A 75 41.55 6.77 -48.50
CA PRO A 75 42.94 6.67 -48.13
C PRO A 75 43.12 6.40 -46.63
N ALA A 76 44.34 6.04 -46.24
CA ALA A 76 44.76 6.11 -44.83
C ALA A 76 44.52 7.51 -44.27
N SER A 77 43.91 7.57 -43.10
CA SER A 77 43.49 8.83 -42.48
C SER A 77 43.73 8.84 -40.97
N THR A 78 43.41 9.95 -40.32
CA THR A 78 43.40 10.03 -38.86
C THR A 78 42.37 9.07 -38.30
N ARG A 79 42.74 8.32 -37.26
CA ARG A 79 41.87 7.38 -36.55
C ARG A 79 41.59 7.87 -35.14
N ALA A 80 40.32 8.05 -34.81
CA ALA A 80 39.83 8.19 -33.45
C ALA A 80 39.07 6.93 -33.04
N ALA A 81 38.79 6.79 -31.76
CA ALA A 81 38.04 5.67 -31.22
C ALA A 81 36.91 6.18 -30.33
N GLU A 82 35.74 5.59 -30.46
CA GLU A 82 34.51 5.83 -29.70
C GLU A 82 34.07 4.49 -29.08
N MET A 83 33.10 4.52 -28.15
CA MET A 83 32.54 3.32 -27.50
C MET A 83 33.62 2.40 -26.91
N ASP A 84 34.47 2.93 -26.04
CA ASP A 84 35.58 2.19 -25.41
C ASP A 84 36.51 1.47 -26.41
N GLY A 85 36.63 2.04 -27.61
CA GLY A 85 37.50 1.51 -28.66
C GLY A 85 36.80 0.56 -29.63
N ARG A 86 35.52 0.27 -29.44
CA ARG A 86 34.75 -0.63 -30.31
C ARG A 86 34.32 0.02 -31.63
N GLN A 87 34.21 1.35 -31.67
CA GLN A 87 33.94 2.10 -32.90
C GLN A 87 35.17 2.91 -33.31
N LEU A 88 35.71 2.62 -34.48
CA LEU A 88 36.85 3.31 -35.06
C LEU A 88 36.37 4.35 -36.08
N VAL A 89 36.80 5.59 -35.91
CA VAL A 89 36.40 6.72 -36.76
C VAL A 89 37.58 7.17 -37.60
N HIS A 90 37.44 7.08 -38.91
CA HIS A 90 38.47 7.39 -39.92
C HIS A 90 38.12 8.67 -40.68
N GLY A 91 39.07 9.61 -40.74
CA GLY A 91 38.87 10.92 -41.39
C GLY A 91 38.47 12.02 -40.40
N PRO A 92 37.75 13.06 -40.84
CA PRO A 92 37.28 13.29 -42.22
C PRO A 92 38.44 13.46 -43.21
N THR A 93 38.24 13.01 -44.44
CA THR A 93 39.20 13.21 -45.55
C THR A 93 38.48 13.78 -46.77
N LEU A 94 39.09 14.77 -47.42
CA LEU A 94 38.58 15.33 -48.66
C LEU A 94 38.89 14.38 -49.84
N LEU A 95 37.86 13.76 -50.42
CA LEU A 95 37.94 12.97 -51.64
C LEU A 95 37.22 13.71 -52.77
N GLY A 96 37.98 14.30 -53.68
CA GLY A 96 37.42 15.21 -54.68
C GLY A 96 36.84 16.45 -54.01
N ASN A 97 35.52 16.64 -54.11
CA ASN A 97 34.80 17.76 -53.51
C ASN A 97 33.95 17.35 -52.30
N LEU A 98 34.12 16.13 -51.78
CA LEU A 98 33.34 15.59 -50.66
C LEU A 98 34.25 15.38 -49.45
N GLU A 99 33.78 15.77 -48.28
CA GLU A 99 34.38 15.39 -47.01
C GLU A 99 33.80 14.04 -46.60
N VAL A 100 34.66 13.03 -46.49
CA VAL A 100 34.25 11.65 -46.24
C VAL A 100 34.83 11.18 -44.90
N THR A 101 33.96 10.66 -44.05
CA THR A 101 34.32 9.98 -42.80
C THR A 101 33.82 8.55 -42.88
N ARG A 102 34.61 7.61 -42.41
CA ARG A 102 34.22 6.21 -42.30
C ARG A 102 34.24 5.78 -40.84
N LYS A 103 33.15 5.19 -40.35
CA LYS A 103 33.12 4.57 -39.03
C LYS A 103 33.03 3.05 -39.16
N VAL A 104 33.79 2.32 -38.35
CA VAL A 104 33.78 0.85 -38.28
C VAL A 104 33.48 0.46 -36.83
N TYR A 105 32.31 -0.11 -36.58
CA TYR A 105 31.90 -0.59 -35.27
C TYR A 105 31.90 -2.11 -35.24
N VAL A 106 32.57 -2.69 -34.24
CA VAL A 106 32.57 -4.12 -33.98
C VAL A 106 31.97 -4.34 -32.57
N PRO A 107 30.73 -4.82 -32.41
CA PRO A 107 30.17 -5.20 -31.11
C PRO A 107 31.02 -6.25 -30.37
N ALA A 108 30.88 -6.30 -29.04
CA ALA A 108 31.58 -7.28 -28.18
C ALA A 108 30.72 -8.50 -27.85
N ASP A 109 29.43 -8.43 -28.16
CA ASP A 109 28.34 -9.37 -27.85
C ASP A 109 27.67 -9.94 -29.11
N ALA A 110 27.92 -9.34 -30.28
CA ALA A 110 27.42 -9.83 -31.56
C ALA A 110 28.54 -10.10 -32.57
N GLY A 111 28.27 -10.96 -33.57
CA GLY A 111 29.27 -11.46 -34.52
C GLY A 111 29.41 -10.66 -35.82
N TRP A 112 29.17 -9.36 -35.86
CA TRP A 112 29.19 -8.60 -37.11
C TRP A 112 29.98 -7.32 -36.95
N ALA A 113 30.27 -6.63 -38.05
CA ALA A 113 30.81 -5.28 -38.06
C ALA A 113 29.88 -4.37 -38.86
N ARG A 114 29.58 -3.20 -38.32
CA ARG A 114 28.83 -2.13 -38.98
C ARG A 114 29.78 -1.08 -39.53
N PHE A 115 29.48 -0.63 -40.73
CA PHE A 115 30.24 0.41 -41.42
C PHE A 115 29.31 1.57 -41.75
N LEU A 116 29.73 2.79 -41.40
CA LEU A 116 29.06 4.02 -41.79
C LEU A 116 29.96 4.81 -42.74
N GLU A 117 29.51 4.98 -43.98
CA GLU A 117 30.17 5.84 -44.96
C GLU A 117 29.47 7.20 -44.95
N ILE A 118 30.04 8.16 -44.24
CA ILE A 118 29.48 9.49 -44.02
C ILE A 118 30.05 10.45 -45.04
N LEU A 119 29.23 10.94 -45.96
CA LEU A 119 29.62 11.86 -47.03
C LEU A 119 28.98 13.23 -46.77
N HIS A 120 29.80 14.25 -46.61
CA HIS A 120 29.39 15.64 -46.49
C HIS A 120 29.77 16.42 -47.76
N ASN A 121 28.83 17.21 -48.27
CA ASN A 121 29.03 18.13 -49.39
C ASN A 121 29.29 19.56 -48.87
N PRO A 122 30.55 20.00 -48.76
CA PRO A 122 30.89 21.35 -48.27
C PRO A 122 30.65 22.46 -49.31
N THR A 123 30.11 22.13 -50.50
CA THR A 123 29.95 23.10 -51.60
C THR A 123 28.55 23.70 -51.64
N ASP A 124 28.40 24.79 -52.38
CA ASP A 124 27.11 25.47 -52.61
C ASP A 124 26.24 24.81 -53.71
N GLY A 125 26.72 23.71 -54.32
CA GLY A 125 26.04 23.01 -55.40
C GLY A 125 25.70 21.57 -55.03
N THR A 126 24.68 20.99 -55.66
CA THR A 126 24.40 19.56 -55.53
C THR A 126 25.52 18.74 -56.18
N LEU A 127 25.94 17.66 -55.51
CA LEU A 127 26.89 16.69 -56.03
C LEU A 127 26.22 15.32 -56.11
N ASP A 128 26.50 14.56 -57.17
CA ASP A 128 26.13 13.15 -57.27
C ASP A 128 27.39 12.31 -57.10
N ALA A 129 27.48 11.58 -55.99
CA ALA A 129 28.62 10.74 -55.66
C ALA A 129 28.35 9.28 -56.06
N VAL A 130 29.28 8.65 -56.77
CA VAL A 130 29.25 7.19 -56.99
C VAL A 130 30.01 6.53 -55.86
N VAL A 131 29.29 5.89 -54.94
CA VAL A 131 29.88 5.21 -53.79
C VAL A 131 29.89 3.72 -54.04
N ARG A 132 31.06 3.10 -53.99
CA ARG A 132 31.21 1.66 -54.16
C ARG A 132 31.83 1.03 -52.92
N ILE A 133 31.15 0.04 -52.39
CA ILE A 133 31.64 -0.85 -51.34
C ILE A 133 32.04 -2.14 -52.05
N GLU A 134 33.30 -2.56 -51.90
CA GLU A 134 33.82 -3.79 -52.52
C GLU A 134 34.61 -4.60 -51.49
N SER A 135 34.45 -5.91 -51.45
CA SER A 135 35.22 -6.76 -50.54
C SER A 135 36.08 -7.74 -51.32
N ASN A 136 37.36 -7.82 -50.97
CA ASN A 136 38.23 -8.90 -51.42
C ASN A 136 38.21 -9.97 -50.32
N VAL A 137 37.53 -11.09 -50.58
CA VAL A 137 37.41 -12.18 -49.60
C VAL A 137 38.57 -13.15 -49.78
N GLY A 138 39.07 -13.72 -48.69
CA GLY A 138 40.29 -14.54 -48.68
C GLY A 138 40.05 -16.02 -48.98
N ALA A 139 38.82 -16.40 -49.35
CA ALA A 139 38.43 -17.72 -49.88
C ALA A 139 38.96 -17.99 -51.31
N ASP A 140 40.20 -17.55 -51.56
CA ASP A 140 41.03 -17.77 -52.74
C ASP A 140 40.31 -17.74 -54.11
N ASP A 141 40.69 -18.63 -55.04
CA ASP A 141 40.04 -18.77 -56.36
C ASP A 141 38.70 -19.54 -56.27
N SER A 142 38.28 -19.98 -55.07
CA SER A 142 37.14 -20.87 -54.85
C SER A 142 35.89 -20.21 -54.27
N THR A 143 35.92 -18.89 -54.03
CA THR A 143 34.77 -18.13 -53.49
C THR A 143 33.50 -18.33 -54.32
N THR A 144 32.41 -18.71 -53.65
CA THR A 144 31.07 -18.83 -54.25
C THR A 144 30.04 -18.06 -53.45
N ILE A 145 29.00 -17.56 -54.14
CA ILE A 145 27.77 -17.12 -53.47
C ILE A 145 27.05 -18.37 -52.99
N THR A 146 26.68 -18.40 -51.71
CA THR A 146 25.98 -19.54 -51.11
C THR A 146 24.49 -19.27 -50.92
N GLN A 147 24.10 -18.00 -50.78
CA GLN A 147 22.71 -17.54 -50.74
C GLN A 147 22.64 -16.02 -50.93
N THR A 148 21.57 -15.53 -51.53
CA THR A 148 21.14 -14.13 -51.53
C THR A 148 19.86 -13.95 -50.74
N GLN A 149 19.43 -12.71 -50.50
CA GLN A 149 18.18 -12.41 -49.80
C GLN A 149 16.95 -13.08 -50.46
N SER A 150 16.92 -13.22 -51.79
CA SER A 150 15.85 -13.93 -52.51
C SER A 150 15.85 -15.45 -52.31
N GLY A 151 16.90 -16.00 -51.69
CA GLY A 151 17.09 -17.43 -51.48
C GLY A 151 17.75 -18.15 -52.68
N ASP A 152 18.31 -17.41 -53.63
CA ASP A 152 19.03 -17.96 -54.79
C ASP A 152 20.54 -17.66 -54.74
N LEU A 153 21.24 -17.82 -55.87
CA LEU A 153 22.70 -17.62 -55.99
C LEU A 153 23.06 -16.46 -56.94
N GLU A 154 22.07 -15.72 -57.42
CA GLU A 154 22.25 -14.61 -58.36
C GLU A 154 22.18 -13.29 -57.60
N PHE A 155 23.32 -12.65 -57.37
CA PHE A 155 23.34 -11.36 -56.68
C PHE A 155 22.90 -10.23 -57.63
N THR A 156 21.69 -9.71 -57.40
CA THR A 156 21.07 -8.62 -58.16
C THR A 156 20.86 -7.38 -57.30
N PRO A 157 20.61 -6.19 -57.88
CA PRO A 157 20.29 -5.00 -57.10
C PRO A 157 19.01 -5.08 -56.25
N ALA A 158 18.19 -6.12 -56.42
CA ALA A 158 17.02 -6.35 -55.56
C ALA A 158 17.38 -7.08 -54.26
N ASP A 159 18.54 -7.76 -54.24
CA ASP A 159 19.03 -8.48 -53.08
C ASP A 159 19.68 -7.51 -52.09
N ARG A 160 19.13 -7.48 -50.87
CA ARG A 160 19.64 -6.65 -49.77
C ARG A 160 20.99 -7.12 -49.24
N TRP A 161 21.19 -8.43 -49.28
CA TRP A 161 22.37 -9.09 -48.75
C TRP A 161 22.72 -10.34 -49.57
N LEU A 162 23.97 -10.78 -49.42
CA LEU A 162 24.44 -12.09 -49.87
C LEU A 162 25.34 -12.73 -48.81
N ALA A 163 25.48 -14.05 -48.89
CA ALA A 163 26.48 -14.83 -48.19
C ALA A 163 27.43 -15.52 -49.17
N THR A 164 28.70 -15.63 -48.78
CA THR A 164 29.77 -16.24 -49.55
C THR A 164 30.55 -17.25 -48.72
N ASP A 165 31.15 -18.23 -49.38
CA ASP A 165 32.02 -19.23 -48.77
C ASP A 165 32.98 -19.80 -49.82
N ASP A 166 34.05 -20.44 -49.38
CA ASP A 166 34.91 -21.28 -50.23
C ASP A 166 34.15 -22.51 -50.76
N ALA A 167 34.65 -23.13 -51.81
CA ALA A 167 33.94 -24.27 -52.43
C ALA A 167 34.06 -25.57 -51.62
N ASP A 168 35.10 -25.70 -50.80
CA ASP A 168 35.44 -26.91 -50.03
C ASP A 168 35.12 -26.82 -48.53
N MET A 169 34.61 -25.68 -48.04
CA MET A 169 34.15 -25.45 -46.67
C MET A 169 35.27 -25.62 -45.64
N ALA A 170 36.51 -25.31 -45.98
CA ALA A 170 37.68 -25.72 -45.20
C ALA A 170 38.70 -24.59 -45.02
N GLY A 171 38.74 -24.03 -43.82
CA GLY A 171 39.82 -23.17 -43.35
C GLY A 171 39.36 -21.76 -43.06
N ASP A 172 38.51 -21.22 -43.93
CA ASP A 172 38.11 -19.82 -43.90
C ASP A 172 36.67 -19.66 -43.36
N PRO A 173 36.35 -18.54 -42.70
CA PRO A 173 34.98 -18.28 -42.26
C PRO A 173 34.04 -18.04 -43.44
N SER A 174 32.80 -18.53 -43.31
CA SER A 174 31.71 -18.10 -44.19
C SER A 174 31.38 -16.64 -43.92
N LEU A 175 31.16 -15.85 -44.97
CA LEU A 175 30.92 -14.41 -44.86
C LEU A 175 29.51 -14.03 -45.28
N HIS A 176 29.01 -12.92 -44.75
CA HIS A 176 27.85 -12.26 -45.32
C HIS A 176 28.03 -10.75 -45.38
N PHE A 177 27.29 -10.11 -46.28
CA PHE A 177 27.31 -8.67 -46.50
C PHE A 177 25.89 -8.16 -46.68
N ASN A 178 25.48 -7.18 -45.87
CA ASN A 178 24.18 -6.52 -45.94
C ASN A 178 24.38 -5.08 -46.39
N PHE A 179 23.92 -4.75 -47.60
CA PHE A 179 24.20 -3.46 -48.23
C PHE A 179 23.10 -2.42 -48.05
N HIS A 180 21.85 -2.85 -47.85
CA HIS A 180 20.72 -1.97 -47.58
C HIS A 180 19.58 -2.73 -46.90
N GLY A 181 18.64 -2.01 -46.29
CA GLY A 181 17.50 -2.57 -45.57
C GLY A 181 16.21 -2.60 -46.38
N PRO A 182 15.14 -3.17 -45.79
CA PRO A 182 13.76 -2.97 -46.22
C PRO A 182 13.43 -1.47 -46.32
N SER A 183 12.54 -1.11 -47.25
CA SER A 183 12.03 0.27 -47.43
C SER A 183 13.10 1.36 -47.66
N ALA A 184 14.35 0.98 -47.90
CA ALA A 184 15.46 1.91 -48.14
C ALA A 184 15.16 2.94 -49.24
N VAL A 185 15.40 4.21 -48.94
CA VAL A 185 15.24 5.32 -49.89
C VAL A 185 16.18 5.18 -51.09
N ILE A 186 17.39 4.65 -50.87
CA ILE A 186 18.42 4.40 -51.87
C ILE A 186 18.92 2.95 -51.77
N ALA A 187 18.72 2.19 -52.84
CA ALA A 187 19.30 0.86 -53.04
C ALA A 187 20.50 0.92 -54.02
N PRO A 188 21.37 -0.11 -54.06
CA PRO A 188 22.45 -0.20 -55.05
C PRO A 188 21.91 -0.09 -56.48
N VAL A 189 22.59 0.66 -57.34
CA VAL A 189 22.28 0.69 -58.79
C VAL A 189 22.94 -0.44 -59.55
N ARG A 190 24.04 -0.98 -59.01
CA ARG A 190 24.82 -2.07 -59.58
C ARG A 190 25.42 -2.91 -58.47
N VAL A 191 25.40 -4.22 -58.66
CA VAL A 191 26.06 -5.18 -57.78
C VAL A 191 26.81 -6.22 -58.62
N GLY A 192 27.60 -7.07 -57.97
CA GLY A 192 28.14 -8.28 -58.59
C GLY A 192 29.40 -8.78 -57.89
N MET A 193 30.06 -9.74 -58.52
CA MET A 193 31.37 -10.26 -58.10
C MET A 193 32.47 -9.65 -58.96
N ILE A 194 33.60 -9.30 -58.35
CA ILE A 194 34.81 -8.87 -59.05
C ILE A 194 36.03 -9.70 -58.65
N VAL A 195 36.94 -9.86 -59.60
CA VAL A 195 38.26 -10.45 -59.39
C VAL A 195 39.26 -9.33 -59.10
N PHE A 196 40.06 -9.48 -58.04
CA PHE A 196 41.12 -8.53 -57.69
C PHE A 196 42.46 -8.96 -58.30
N ASP A 197 43.14 -8.04 -58.99
CA ASP A 197 44.38 -8.35 -59.75
C ASP A 197 45.55 -8.81 -58.85
N CYS A 198 45.47 -8.52 -57.56
CA CYS A 198 46.57 -8.67 -56.62
C CYS A 198 46.72 -10.06 -56.01
N ALA A 199 45.64 -10.83 -56.00
CA ALA A 199 45.61 -12.18 -55.46
C ALA A 199 44.74 -13.14 -56.30
N GLY A 200 44.05 -12.67 -57.34
CA GLY A 200 43.18 -13.50 -58.18
C GLY A 200 41.82 -13.81 -57.56
N MET A 201 41.62 -13.41 -56.30
CA MET A 201 40.44 -13.75 -55.53
C MET A 201 39.23 -12.93 -55.95
N GLN A 202 38.06 -13.52 -55.69
CA GLN A 202 36.77 -12.96 -56.03
C GLN A 202 36.09 -12.38 -54.81
N GLY A 203 35.30 -11.32 -54.96
CA GLY A 203 34.43 -10.88 -53.89
C GLY A 203 33.35 -9.89 -54.33
N PRO A 204 32.35 -9.65 -53.47
CA PRO A 204 31.18 -8.87 -53.85
C PRO A 204 31.47 -7.36 -53.89
N PHE A 205 30.68 -6.66 -54.69
CA PHE A 205 30.57 -5.21 -54.60
C PHE A 205 29.12 -4.74 -54.74
N ALA A 206 28.84 -3.59 -54.14
CA ALA A 206 27.63 -2.81 -54.33
C ALA A 206 27.99 -1.35 -54.64
N GLU A 207 27.37 -0.78 -55.65
CA GLU A 207 27.56 0.59 -56.10
C GLU A 207 26.27 1.37 -55.99
N PHE A 208 26.34 2.53 -55.34
CA PHE A 208 25.25 3.44 -55.06
C PHE A 208 25.51 4.77 -55.77
N VAL A 209 24.43 5.48 -56.10
CA VAL A 209 24.48 6.88 -56.57
C VAL A 209 23.80 7.75 -55.52
N LEU A 210 24.59 8.61 -54.86
CA LEU A 210 24.12 9.44 -53.76
C LEU A 210 24.02 10.90 -54.19
N PRO A 211 22.80 11.45 -54.30
CA PRO A 211 22.62 12.89 -54.46
C PRO A 211 22.83 13.59 -53.11
N LEU A 212 23.82 14.46 -53.03
CA LEU A 212 24.15 15.26 -51.86
C LEU A 212 23.79 16.74 -52.10
N PRO A 213 22.80 17.32 -51.38
CA PRO A 213 22.47 18.73 -51.50
C PRO A 213 23.61 19.63 -51.00
N PRO A 214 23.62 20.93 -51.35
CA PRO A 214 24.59 21.89 -50.82
C PRO A 214 24.62 21.89 -49.29
N GLY A 215 25.81 21.76 -48.69
CA GLY A 215 25.97 21.66 -47.23
C GLY A 215 25.38 20.39 -46.60
N GLY A 216 24.85 19.46 -47.40
CA GLY A 216 24.15 18.27 -46.93
C GLY A 216 25.09 17.12 -46.59
N THR A 217 24.65 16.28 -45.66
CA THR A 217 25.29 15.01 -45.32
C THR A 217 24.37 13.85 -45.66
N ARG A 218 24.95 12.74 -46.10
CA ARG A 218 24.28 11.45 -46.33
C ARG A 218 25.15 10.33 -45.80
N VAL A 219 24.52 9.28 -45.27
CA VAL A 219 25.20 8.12 -44.71
C VAL A 219 24.73 6.86 -45.42
N LEU A 220 25.69 6.02 -45.85
CA LEU A 220 25.42 4.62 -46.15
C LEU A 220 25.82 3.76 -44.95
N MET A 221 24.88 2.96 -44.46
CA MET A 221 25.12 1.96 -43.42
C MET A 221 25.12 0.55 -44.01
N HIS A 222 26.16 -0.23 -43.80
CA HIS A 222 26.21 -1.63 -44.24
C HIS A 222 26.90 -2.50 -43.21
N PHE A 223 26.70 -3.80 -43.32
CA PHE A 223 27.24 -4.78 -42.38
C PHE A 223 28.06 -5.84 -43.11
N GLY A 224 29.07 -6.35 -42.42
CA GLY A 224 29.76 -7.59 -42.78
C GLY A 224 29.84 -8.51 -41.57
N GLY A 225 29.84 -9.82 -41.77
CA GLY A 225 30.04 -10.77 -40.67
C GLY A 225 30.84 -12.00 -41.08
N GLN A 226 31.50 -12.59 -40.09
CA GLN A 226 32.29 -13.81 -40.20
C GLN A 226 31.60 -14.92 -39.41
N ARG A 227 31.41 -16.10 -40.01
CA ARG A 227 30.65 -17.20 -39.40
C ARG A 227 31.37 -18.52 -39.54
N ALA A 228 31.14 -19.40 -38.57
CA ALA A 228 31.72 -20.74 -38.56
C ALA A 228 31.09 -21.66 -39.62
N SER A 229 29.90 -21.32 -40.13
CA SER A 229 29.23 -22.08 -41.17
C SER A 229 28.38 -21.20 -42.08
N ARG A 230 28.07 -21.73 -43.29
CA ARG A 230 27.12 -21.13 -44.24
C ARG A 230 25.75 -20.86 -43.62
N ALA A 231 25.24 -21.81 -42.83
CA ALA A 231 23.93 -21.69 -42.20
C ALA A 231 23.89 -20.51 -41.23
N ASP A 232 24.95 -20.32 -40.44
CA ASP A 232 25.04 -19.19 -39.52
C ASP A 232 25.23 -17.85 -40.27
N ALA A 233 25.91 -17.87 -41.43
CA ALA A 233 26.02 -16.69 -42.32
C ALA A 233 24.66 -16.30 -42.90
N HIS A 234 23.87 -17.28 -43.35
CA HIS A 234 22.52 -17.06 -43.85
C HIS A 234 21.61 -16.51 -42.76
N ALA A 235 21.59 -17.14 -41.59
CA ALA A 235 20.77 -16.73 -40.45
C ALA A 235 21.15 -15.32 -39.98
N SER A 236 22.44 -15.01 -39.89
CA SER A 236 22.87 -13.68 -39.47
C SER A 236 22.55 -12.59 -40.49
N ALA A 237 22.71 -12.87 -41.78
CA ALA A 237 22.37 -11.90 -42.81
C ALA A 237 20.87 -11.59 -42.80
N ALA A 238 20.03 -12.62 -42.62
CA ALA A 238 18.59 -12.45 -42.48
C ALA A 238 18.19 -11.72 -41.19
N SER A 239 18.86 -11.99 -40.06
CA SER A 239 18.60 -11.29 -38.80
C SER A 239 18.92 -9.80 -38.90
N LEU A 240 20.08 -9.43 -39.45
CA LEU A 240 20.46 -8.02 -39.61
C LEU A 240 19.55 -7.23 -40.56
N ASP A 241 18.80 -7.92 -41.41
CA ASP A 241 17.81 -7.31 -42.29
C ASP A 241 16.63 -6.68 -41.52
N ALA A 242 16.43 -7.09 -40.26
CA ALA A 242 15.45 -6.54 -39.33
C ALA A 242 16.05 -5.57 -38.31
N LEU A 243 17.35 -5.25 -38.39
CA LEU A 243 18.06 -4.38 -37.43
C LEU A 243 17.79 -4.73 -35.96
N PRO A 244 18.20 -5.92 -35.49
CA PRO A 244 18.02 -6.29 -34.09
C PRO A 244 18.65 -5.26 -33.15
N GLU A 245 18.24 -5.32 -31.89
CA GLU A 245 18.73 -4.45 -30.84
C GLU A 245 20.27 -4.36 -30.83
N GLY A 246 20.78 -3.19 -30.46
CA GLY A 246 22.21 -2.94 -30.43
C GLY A 246 22.85 -2.60 -31.79
N THR A 247 22.17 -2.84 -32.93
CA THR A 247 22.73 -2.56 -34.27
C THR A 247 23.01 -1.08 -34.53
N LEU A 248 22.29 -0.18 -33.86
CA LEU A 248 22.42 1.28 -33.99
C LEU A 248 23.27 1.93 -32.89
N LEU A 249 23.78 1.16 -31.92
CA LEU A 249 24.60 1.69 -30.81
C LEU A 249 25.76 2.56 -31.32
N GLY A 250 26.00 3.70 -30.66
CA GLY A 250 27.04 4.66 -31.03
C GLY A 250 26.76 5.52 -32.26
N MET A 251 25.55 5.46 -32.82
CA MET A 251 25.06 6.45 -33.78
C MET A 251 24.36 7.59 -33.06
N THR A 252 24.62 8.81 -33.50
CA THR A 252 23.85 9.97 -33.06
C THR A 252 22.50 10.02 -33.79
N ALA A 253 21.47 10.60 -33.19
CA ALA A 253 20.18 10.84 -33.87
C ALA A 253 20.36 11.62 -35.19
N ALA A 254 21.32 12.55 -35.23
CA ALA A 254 21.65 13.29 -36.45
C ALA A 254 22.27 12.43 -37.55
N GLU A 255 23.04 11.38 -37.21
CA GLU A 255 23.54 10.40 -38.16
C GLU A 255 22.43 9.47 -38.65
N ARG A 256 21.58 8.97 -37.74
CA ARG A 256 20.43 8.10 -38.07
C ARG A 256 19.50 8.78 -39.07
N ALA A 257 19.15 10.04 -38.83
CA ALA A 257 18.24 10.83 -39.67
C ALA A 257 18.75 11.09 -41.11
N VAL A 258 20.00 10.79 -41.42
CA VAL A 258 20.58 10.96 -42.77
C VAL A 258 21.12 9.67 -43.37
N VAL A 259 20.85 8.51 -42.75
CA VAL A 259 21.00 7.21 -43.38
C VAL A 259 19.98 7.10 -44.52
N VAL A 260 20.42 6.64 -45.68
CA VAL A 260 19.56 6.60 -46.89
C VAL A 260 19.31 5.22 -47.44
N ASN A 261 20.08 4.23 -47.00
CA ASN A 261 19.96 2.85 -47.47
C ASN A 261 19.32 1.93 -46.41
N TRP A 262 18.74 2.51 -45.35
CA TRP A 262 17.91 1.83 -44.35
C TRP A 262 16.79 2.80 -43.94
N ASP A 263 15.62 2.25 -43.64
CA ASP A 263 14.51 2.96 -43.01
C ASP A 263 14.70 2.83 -41.49
N LEU A 264 15.10 3.91 -40.81
CA LEU A 264 15.45 3.91 -39.38
C LEU A 264 14.45 4.70 -38.52
N ASP A 265 13.55 5.45 -39.17
CA ASP A 265 12.49 6.28 -38.59
C ASP A 265 11.11 5.66 -38.85
N HIS A 266 11.06 4.32 -38.92
CA HIS A 266 9.80 3.59 -39.01
C HIS A 266 9.19 3.51 -37.61
N ASP A 267 7.97 4.00 -37.48
CA ASP A 267 7.12 3.92 -36.28
C ASP A 267 5.89 3.14 -36.73
N SER A 268 5.88 1.85 -36.38
CA SER A 268 4.93 0.85 -36.88
C SER A 268 3.53 1.02 -36.28
N ASP A 269 3.43 1.51 -35.05
CA ASP A 269 2.17 1.62 -34.33
C ASP A 269 1.68 3.07 -34.10
N GLY A 270 2.53 4.04 -34.41
CA GLY A 270 2.22 5.46 -34.45
C GLY A 270 2.26 6.15 -33.09
N ASP A 271 2.98 5.59 -32.12
CA ASP A 271 3.01 6.06 -30.74
C ASP A 271 4.07 7.18 -30.49
N GLY A 272 4.98 7.34 -31.44
CA GLY A 272 6.05 8.35 -31.44
C GLY A 272 7.42 7.85 -31.00
N ALA A 273 7.57 6.58 -30.63
CA ALA A 273 8.83 5.87 -30.59
C ALA A 273 9.14 5.28 -31.98
N ASP A 274 10.39 5.35 -32.42
CA ASP A 274 10.81 4.66 -33.64
C ASP A 274 11.00 3.17 -33.30
N ASP A 275 10.61 2.22 -34.16
CA ASP A 275 10.63 0.75 -33.94
C ASP A 275 11.98 0.19 -33.39
N VAL A 276 13.07 0.91 -33.61
CA VAL A 276 14.42 0.54 -33.17
C VAL A 276 14.77 1.00 -31.75
N GLU A 277 13.98 1.91 -31.19
CA GLU A 277 14.03 2.39 -29.80
C GLU A 277 12.75 2.05 -29.03
N ASP A 278 11.72 1.55 -29.72
CA ASP A 278 10.43 1.14 -29.17
C ASP A 278 10.54 -0.25 -28.52
N ASN A 279 10.25 -0.33 -27.22
CA ASN A 279 10.20 -1.59 -26.46
C ASN A 279 8.88 -2.37 -26.70
N CYS A 280 7.92 -1.79 -27.44
CA CYS A 280 6.74 -2.46 -27.95
C CYS A 280 6.37 -2.04 -29.40
N PRO A 281 7.16 -2.40 -30.43
CA PRO A 281 7.01 -1.93 -31.83
C PRO A 281 5.67 -2.21 -32.54
N ALA A 282 4.72 -2.87 -31.88
CA ALA A 282 3.41 -3.19 -32.42
C ALA A 282 2.25 -2.79 -31.48
N ALA A 283 2.54 -2.20 -30.32
CA ALA A 283 1.57 -1.87 -29.29
C ALA A 283 1.88 -0.49 -28.68
N PRO A 284 1.04 0.54 -28.96
CA PRO A 284 1.37 1.91 -28.61
C PRO A 284 1.59 2.12 -27.10
N ASN A 285 2.80 2.53 -26.72
CA ASN A 285 3.21 2.88 -25.36
C ASN A 285 4.20 4.07 -25.38
N PRO A 286 3.71 5.31 -25.62
CA PRO A 286 4.56 6.48 -25.82
C PRO A 286 5.49 6.85 -24.66
N ASP A 287 5.23 6.33 -23.46
CA ASP A 287 6.06 6.51 -22.27
C ASP A 287 7.14 5.44 -22.09
N GLN A 288 7.06 4.34 -22.85
CA GLN A 288 8.06 3.27 -22.92
C GLN A 288 8.36 2.70 -21.53
N THR A 289 7.31 2.57 -20.70
CA THR A 289 7.40 1.92 -19.39
C THR A 289 7.78 0.45 -19.57
N ASP A 290 8.66 -0.02 -18.70
CA ASP A 290 9.28 -1.35 -18.69
C ASP A 290 9.67 -1.60 -17.22
N THR A 291 8.78 -2.27 -16.50
CA THR A 291 8.80 -2.37 -15.03
C THR A 291 9.91 -3.30 -14.53
N ASP A 292 10.15 -4.42 -15.21
CA ASP A 292 11.20 -5.38 -14.85
C ASP A 292 12.55 -5.13 -15.58
N THR A 293 12.56 -4.24 -16.57
CA THR A 293 13.72 -3.84 -17.39
C THR A 293 14.29 -4.95 -18.27
N ASP A 294 13.45 -5.89 -18.72
CA ASP A 294 13.86 -6.98 -19.61
C ASP A 294 13.97 -6.57 -21.09
N GLY A 295 13.44 -5.38 -21.43
CA GLY A 295 13.43 -4.81 -22.78
C GLY A 295 12.13 -4.99 -23.56
N HIS A 296 11.12 -5.65 -23.00
CA HIS A 296 9.73 -5.56 -23.44
C HIS A 296 9.02 -4.52 -22.57
N GLY A 297 8.26 -3.61 -23.17
CA GLY A 297 7.50 -2.65 -22.38
C GLY A 297 6.24 -3.27 -21.78
N ASP A 298 5.73 -2.70 -20.69
CA ASP A 298 4.52 -3.16 -19.98
C ASP A 298 3.28 -3.31 -20.91
N ALA A 299 3.28 -2.64 -22.07
CA ALA A 299 2.18 -2.74 -23.03
C ALA A 299 2.18 -4.04 -23.86
N CYS A 300 3.30 -4.76 -23.88
CA CYS A 300 3.51 -5.97 -24.67
C CYS A 300 4.28 -7.08 -23.96
N ASP A 301 4.76 -6.84 -22.74
CA ASP A 301 5.22 -7.88 -21.83
C ASP A 301 4.02 -8.71 -21.34
N PRO A 302 4.14 -10.05 -21.24
CA PRO A 302 3.15 -10.89 -20.55
C PRO A 302 3.34 -11.06 -19.02
N ASP A 303 4.41 -10.50 -18.45
CA ASP A 303 4.83 -10.59 -17.03
C ASP A 303 5.60 -9.31 -16.67
N ASP A 304 4.87 -8.20 -16.52
CA ASP A 304 5.41 -6.82 -16.44
C ASP A 304 6.47 -6.63 -15.34
N ASP A 305 6.41 -7.40 -14.24
CA ASP A 305 7.33 -7.27 -13.11
C ASP A 305 8.33 -8.44 -12.94
N GLY A 306 8.21 -9.47 -13.79
CA GLY A 306 9.14 -10.58 -13.91
C GLY A 306 9.16 -11.53 -12.71
N ASP A 307 8.09 -11.59 -11.91
CA ASP A 307 8.00 -12.46 -10.74
C ASP A 307 7.58 -13.92 -11.06
N GLY A 308 7.09 -14.15 -12.29
CA GLY A 308 6.64 -15.44 -12.81
C GLY A 308 5.12 -15.66 -12.79
N ALA A 309 4.33 -14.72 -12.27
CA ALA A 309 2.89 -14.61 -12.43
C ALA A 309 2.59 -13.75 -13.67
N ILE A 310 1.82 -14.30 -14.63
CA ILE A 310 1.45 -13.53 -15.82
C ILE A 310 0.38 -12.49 -15.45
N ASP A 311 0.41 -11.29 -16.02
CA ASP A 311 -0.44 -10.14 -15.62
C ASP A 311 -1.94 -10.48 -15.54
N ASP A 312 -2.43 -11.30 -16.48
CA ASP A 312 -3.83 -11.78 -16.52
C ASP A 312 -4.27 -12.57 -15.26
N ARG A 313 -3.32 -13.01 -14.44
CA ARG A 313 -3.51 -13.81 -13.23
C ARG A 313 -2.68 -13.31 -12.05
N ASP A 314 -2.02 -12.18 -12.22
CA ASP A 314 -1.22 -11.53 -11.21
C ASP A 314 -2.10 -10.56 -10.41
N ASN A 315 -2.13 -10.72 -9.09
CA ASN A 315 -2.84 -9.81 -8.21
C ASN A 315 -2.05 -8.53 -7.89
N CYS A 316 -0.77 -8.45 -8.28
CA CYS A 316 0.06 -7.25 -8.26
C CYS A 316 0.91 -7.10 -9.53
N PRO A 317 0.33 -6.84 -10.71
CA PRO A 317 1.04 -6.88 -12.01
C PRO A 317 2.29 -6.01 -12.17
N LEU A 318 2.56 -5.08 -11.25
CA LEU A 318 3.71 -4.16 -11.33
C LEU A 318 4.60 -4.23 -10.08
N VAL A 319 4.35 -5.17 -9.17
CA VAL A 319 5.05 -5.30 -7.88
C VAL A 319 5.32 -6.78 -7.58
N PRO A 320 6.58 -7.23 -7.68
CA PRO A 320 6.90 -8.66 -7.62
C PRO A 320 6.43 -9.35 -6.33
N ASN A 321 5.54 -10.33 -6.46
CA ASN A 321 4.93 -11.12 -5.38
C ASN A 321 4.57 -12.55 -5.82
N ALA A 322 5.58 -13.34 -6.18
CA ALA A 322 5.41 -14.68 -6.75
C ALA A 322 4.59 -15.69 -5.91
N ASP A 323 4.32 -15.40 -4.63
CA ASP A 323 3.44 -16.19 -3.76
C ASP A 323 1.95 -15.86 -3.92
N GLN A 324 1.63 -14.71 -4.51
CA GLN A 324 0.28 -14.26 -4.84
C GLN A 324 -0.64 -14.28 -3.62
N SER A 325 -0.09 -13.85 -2.48
CA SER A 325 -0.86 -13.68 -1.24
C SER A 325 -1.87 -12.54 -1.44
N ASP A 326 -3.08 -12.74 -0.90
CA ASP A 326 -4.29 -11.91 -1.01
C ASP A 326 -5.13 -12.27 0.22
N LEU A 327 -4.81 -11.64 1.35
CA LEU A 327 -5.25 -12.04 2.67
C LEU A 327 -6.76 -11.79 2.87
N ASP A 328 -7.30 -10.69 2.35
CA ASP A 328 -8.71 -10.34 2.45
C ASP A 328 -9.58 -10.87 1.28
N GLY A 329 -8.94 -11.28 0.18
CA GLY A 329 -9.60 -11.87 -0.99
C GLY A 329 -10.28 -10.85 -1.90
N ASP A 330 -9.88 -9.57 -1.87
CA ASP A 330 -10.44 -8.51 -2.71
C ASP A 330 -9.91 -8.55 -4.16
N GLY A 331 -8.77 -9.22 -4.37
CA GLY A 331 -8.11 -9.45 -5.64
C GLY A 331 -6.90 -8.55 -5.93
N ALA A 332 -6.59 -7.58 -5.08
CA ALA A 332 -5.24 -7.03 -4.95
C ALA A 332 -4.39 -7.99 -4.09
N GLY A 333 -3.10 -8.10 -4.38
CA GLY A 333 -2.21 -8.91 -3.55
C GLY A 333 -1.59 -8.10 -2.42
N ASP A 334 -1.20 -8.77 -1.33
CA ASP A 334 -0.60 -8.14 -0.13
C ASP A 334 0.66 -7.28 -0.45
N ALA A 335 1.28 -7.45 -1.62
CA ALA A 335 2.43 -6.64 -2.03
C ALA A 335 2.05 -5.24 -2.57
N CYS A 336 0.80 -5.06 -2.99
CA CYS A 336 0.30 -3.86 -3.64
C CYS A 336 -1.07 -3.39 -3.12
N ASP A 337 -1.70 -4.15 -2.24
CA ASP A 337 -2.83 -3.71 -1.45
C ASP A 337 -2.37 -2.65 -0.42
N PRO A 338 -3.11 -1.55 -0.24
CA PRO A 338 -2.87 -0.62 0.87
C PRO A 338 -3.53 -1.01 2.21
N ASP A 339 -4.30 -2.10 2.26
CA ASP A 339 -5.08 -2.61 3.42
C ASP A 339 -5.17 -4.14 3.31
N ASP A 340 -4.05 -4.83 3.55
CA ASP A 340 -3.86 -6.27 3.28
C ASP A 340 -4.95 -7.16 3.89
N ASP A 341 -5.48 -6.81 5.05
CA ASP A 341 -6.46 -7.62 5.78
C ASP A 341 -7.92 -7.13 5.68
N GLY A 342 -8.13 -5.99 5.02
CA GLY A 342 -9.43 -5.43 4.69
C GLY A 342 -10.24 -4.98 5.91
N ASP A 343 -9.60 -4.64 7.02
CA ASP A 343 -10.28 -4.19 8.24
C ASP A 343 -10.67 -2.70 8.22
N GLY A 344 -10.13 -1.94 7.26
CA GLY A 344 -10.35 -0.51 7.05
C GLY A 344 -9.28 0.40 7.65
N VAL A 345 -8.18 -0.14 8.16
CA VAL A 345 -6.99 0.56 8.64
C VAL A 345 -5.84 0.31 7.66
N PRO A 346 -5.31 1.34 6.97
CA PRO A 346 -4.24 1.12 6.00
C PRO A 346 -2.95 0.61 6.65
N ASP A 347 -2.22 -0.31 6.01
CA ASP A 347 -1.04 -1.00 6.58
C ASP A 347 0.00 -0.06 7.18
N ALA A 348 0.15 1.13 6.58
CA ALA A 348 1.12 2.13 7.00
C ALA A 348 0.86 2.69 8.42
N VAL A 349 -0.34 2.50 8.96
CA VAL A 349 -0.77 2.94 10.30
C VAL A 349 -1.38 1.82 11.12
N ASP A 350 -1.45 0.61 10.57
CA ASP A 350 -2.03 -0.56 11.20
C ASP A 350 -1.00 -1.23 12.14
N ASN A 351 -1.38 -1.44 13.39
CA ASN A 351 -0.58 -2.19 14.36
C ASN A 351 -0.66 -3.71 14.18
N CYS A 352 -1.55 -4.21 13.32
CA CYS A 352 -1.64 -5.59 12.87
C CYS A 352 -1.99 -5.71 11.37
N PRO A 353 -1.09 -5.31 10.45
CA PRO A 353 -1.37 -5.27 9.00
C PRO A 353 -1.80 -6.59 8.34
N SER A 354 -1.76 -7.71 9.05
CA SER A 354 -2.12 -9.02 8.51
C SER A 354 -3.19 -9.73 9.34
N ALA A 355 -3.89 -9.02 10.22
CA ALA A 355 -4.87 -9.60 11.14
C ALA A 355 -5.96 -8.57 11.51
N PRO A 356 -7.20 -8.74 11.00
CA PRO A 356 -8.21 -7.70 11.07
C PRO A 356 -8.51 -7.23 12.50
N ASN A 357 -8.25 -5.96 12.79
CA ASN A 357 -8.38 -5.34 14.10
C ASN A 357 -8.70 -3.84 14.03
N ALA A 358 -9.81 -3.47 13.35
CA ALA A 358 -10.20 -2.08 13.13
C ALA A 358 -10.27 -1.16 14.38
N GLY A 359 -10.29 -1.74 15.59
CA GLY A 359 -10.20 -1.03 16.87
C GLY A 359 -8.79 -0.60 17.28
N GLN A 360 -7.75 -1.18 16.67
CA GLN A 360 -6.33 -0.96 16.93
C GLN A 360 -6.00 -1.08 18.42
N GLU A 361 -6.60 -2.07 19.08
CA GLU A 361 -6.30 -2.40 20.46
C GLU A 361 -4.82 -2.80 20.61
N ASN A 362 -4.17 -2.24 21.63
CA ASN A 362 -2.81 -2.57 22.05
C ASN A 362 -2.74 -2.37 23.57
N ASN A 363 -2.16 -3.35 24.26
CA ASN A 363 -1.99 -3.35 25.70
C ASN A 363 -0.99 -2.28 26.19
N PRO A 364 -1.43 -1.25 26.94
CA PRO A 364 -0.55 -0.17 27.39
C PRO A 364 0.41 -0.57 28.53
N ARG A 365 0.36 -1.81 29.02
CA ARG A 365 1.16 -2.33 30.14
C ARG A 365 2.32 -3.23 29.71
N GLU A 366 2.49 -3.44 28.42
CA GLU A 366 3.61 -4.15 27.81
C GLU A 366 4.99 -3.69 28.32
N SER A 367 5.89 -4.65 28.58
CA SER A 367 7.23 -4.35 29.07
C SER A 367 8.28 -5.39 28.64
N PRO A 368 9.08 -5.11 27.59
CA PRO A 368 9.21 -3.83 26.88
C PRO A 368 8.04 -3.54 25.93
N PRO A 369 7.71 -2.26 25.67
CA PRO A 369 6.75 -1.90 24.63
C PRO A 369 7.22 -2.26 23.23
N ASP A 370 6.28 -2.68 22.37
CA ASP A 370 6.49 -2.79 20.94
C ASP A 370 5.40 -2.08 20.11
N GLU A 371 5.29 -2.41 18.82
CA GLU A 371 4.38 -1.72 17.87
C GLU A 371 3.27 -2.66 17.37
N SER A 372 3.20 -3.90 17.86
CA SER A 372 2.22 -4.92 17.50
C SER A 372 0.91 -4.67 18.26
N GLY A 373 -0.23 -4.85 17.61
CA GLY A 373 -1.53 -4.84 18.28
C GLY A 373 -1.86 -6.20 18.90
N ASP A 374 -2.80 -6.20 19.86
CA ASP A 374 -3.21 -7.41 20.60
C ASP A 374 -3.79 -8.51 19.67
N ALA A 375 -4.19 -8.14 18.44
CA ALA A 375 -4.75 -9.10 17.48
C ALA A 375 -3.70 -9.96 16.77
N CYS A 376 -2.46 -9.51 16.72
CA CYS A 376 -1.33 -10.16 16.04
C CYS A 376 -0.11 -10.35 16.95
N ASP A 377 -0.18 -9.84 18.18
CA ASP A 377 0.70 -10.23 19.27
C ASP A 377 0.23 -11.58 19.86
N SER A 378 1.16 -12.31 20.45
CA SER A 378 0.88 -13.60 21.12
C SER A 378 1.33 -13.59 22.58
N ASP A 379 1.86 -12.46 23.04
CA ASP A 379 2.39 -12.17 24.37
C ASP A 379 2.10 -10.68 24.61
N ASP A 380 0.81 -10.33 24.76
CA ASP A 380 0.29 -8.95 24.75
C ASP A 380 0.97 -8.05 25.80
N ASP A 381 1.55 -8.61 26.85
CA ASP A 381 2.23 -7.86 27.91
C ASP A 381 3.77 -7.99 27.91
N ASN A 382 4.31 -8.79 26.99
CA ASN A 382 5.72 -8.97 26.73
C ASN A 382 6.50 -9.51 27.96
N ASP A 383 5.87 -10.33 28.79
CA ASP A 383 6.47 -10.91 30.00
C ASP A 383 7.23 -12.24 29.77
N ALA A 384 7.19 -12.73 28.51
CA ALA A 384 7.74 -13.99 28.01
C ALA A 384 6.87 -15.23 28.23
N LEU A 385 5.57 -15.04 28.50
CA LEU A 385 4.54 -16.06 28.53
C LEU A 385 3.48 -15.72 27.50
N ALA A 386 3.20 -16.65 26.59
CA ALA A 386 2.16 -16.42 25.60
C ALA A 386 0.77 -16.34 26.26
N ASP A 387 -0.14 -15.56 25.70
CA ASP A 387 -1.47 -15.30 26.30
C ASP A 387 -2.25 -16.59 26.61
N GLU A 388 -2.04 -17.65 25.83
CA GLU A 388 -2.69 -18.95 26.02
C GLU A 388 -2.25 -19.70 27.29
N VAL A 389 -1.13 -19.29 27.91
CA VAL A 389 -0.57 -19.88 29.13
C VAL A 389 -0.39 -18.87 30.26
N ASP A 390 -0.65 -17.58 30.02
CA ASP A 390 -0.52 -16.50 30.98
C ASP A 390 -1.82 -16.32 31.80
N ASN A 391 -1.73 -16.33 33.13
CA ASN A 391 -2.84 -16.06 34.04
C ASN A 391 -3.12 -14.55 34.25
N CYS A 392 -2.32 -13.66 33.65
CA CYS A 392 -2.56 -12.24 33.52
C CYS A 392 -2.12 -11.68 32.15
N PRO A 393 -2.75 -12.08 31.02
CA PRO A 393 -2.27 -11.78 29.65
C PRO A 393 -2.02 -10.31 29.30
N LEU A 394 -2.52 -9.37 30.10
CA LEU A 394 -2.37 -7.93 29.87
C LEU A 394 -1.53 -7.22 30.94
N VAL A 395 -0.94 -7.95 31.90
CA VAL A 395 -0.22 -7.37 33.04
C VAL A 395 1.01 -8.21 33.40
N PRO A 396 2.23 -7.71 33.15
CA PRO A 396 3.43 -8.53 33.22
C PRO A 396 3.62 -9.19 34.59
N ASN A 397 3.59 -10.51 34.63
CA ASN A 397 3.78 -11.32 35.83
C ASN A 397 4.52 -12.64 35.52
N PRO A 398 5.83 -12.59 35.20
CA PRO A 398 6.60 -13.79 34.81
C PRO A 398 6.68 -14.89 35.86
N ASP A 399 6.25 -14.61 37.10
CA ASP A 399 6.19 -15.57 38.20
C ASP A 399 4.86 -16.33 38.30
N GLN A 400 3.81 -15.88 37.60
CA GLN A 400 2.49 -16.50 37.53
C GLN A 400 1.92 -16.82 38.91
N ALA A 401 2.17 -15.94 39.88
CA ALA A 401 1.65 -16.09 41.24
C ALA A 401 0.11 -16.02 41.21
N ASP A 402 -0.54 -16.91 41.97
CA ASP A 402 -1.99 -17.06 42.09
C ASP A 402 -2.25 -17.60 43.52
N GLU A 403 -2.40 -16.68 44.48
CA GLU A 403 -2.44 -17.02 45.92
C GLU A 403 -3.76 -17.68 46.34
N ASP A 404 -4.88 -17.34 45.71
CA ASP A 404 -6.21 -17.86 46.06
C ASP A 404 -6.70 -19.00 45.14
N GLY A 405 -6.04 -19.22 44.00
CA GLY A 405 -6.18 -20.39 43.14
C GLY A 405 -7.37 -20.31 42.20
N ASP A 406 -7.75 -19.10 41.77
CA ASP A 406 -8.88 -18.86 40.87
C ASP A 406 -8.50 -18.80 39.38
N ASP A 407 -7.23 -19.12 39.05
CA ASP A 407 -6.60 -19.05 37.74
C ASP A 407 -6.40 -17.61 37.20
N ARG A 408 -6.57 -16.57 38.03
CA ARG A 408 -6.20 -15.18 37.76
C ARG A 408 -4.97 -14.80 38.58
N GLY A 409 -3.91 -14.33 37.93
CA GLY A 409 -2.68 -14.05 38.66
C GLY A 409 -2.78 -12.85 39.61
N ASP A 410 -1.99 -12.86 40.69
CA ASP A 410 -1.93 -11.80 41.71
C ASP A 410 -1.68 -10.40 41.13
N ALA A 411 -1.07 -10.31 39.94
CA ALA A 411 -0.74 -9.05 39.28
C ALA A 411 -1.95 -8.36 38.64
N CYS A 412 -2.95 -9.14 38.24
CA CYS A 412 -4.18 -8.66 37.59
C CYS A 412 -5.44 -8.96 38.42
N ASP A 413 -5.32 -9.77 39.48
CA ASP A 413 -6.37 -9.99 40.46
C ASP A 413 -6.37 -8.89 41.53
N LEU A 414 -7.49 -8.15 41.59
CA LEU A 414 -7.70 -7.08 42.57
C LEU A 414 -8.41 -7.60 43.83
N ASN A 415 -8.93 -8.83 43.77
CA ASN A 415 -9.88 -9.41 44.73
C ASN A 415 -9.19 -10.22 45.83
N ALA A 416 -7.87 -10.37 45.75
CA ALA A 416 -7.03 -10.91 46.83
C ALA A 416 -7.26 -10.26 48.22
N ARG A 417 -7.99 -9.12 48.32
CA ARG A 417 -8.45 -8.47 49.57
C ARG A 417 -9.88 -7.85 49.54
N ASP A 418 -10.67 -8.12 48.52
CA ASP A 418 -12.01 -7.54 48.30
C ASP A 418 -12.91 -8.72 47.87
N MET A 419 -13.67 -9.28 48.81
CA MET A 419 -14.32 -10.59 48.65
C MET A 419 -15.51 -10.57 47.67
N ASP A 420 -16.15 -9.42 47.48
CA ASP A 420 -17.35 -9.29 46.65
C ASP A 420 -17.20 -8.34 45.46
N ASP A 421 -16.00 -7.80 45.26
CA ASP A 421 -15.56 -7.02 44.10
C ASP A 421 -16.32 -5.69 43.94
N ASP A 422 -16.75 -5.09 45.05
CA ASP A 422 -17.49 -3.83 45.04
C ASP A 422 -16.59 -2.58 45.06
N GLY A 423 -15.28 -2.79 45.28
CA GLY A 423 -14.27 -1.74 45.34
C GLY A 423 -13.97 -1.24 46.77
N VAL A 424 -14.50 -1.89 47.80
CA VAL A 424 -14.25 -1.61 49.21
C VAL A 424 -13.50 -2.79 49.84
N GLU A 425 -12.31 -2.52 50.40
CA GLU A 425 -11.53 -3.59 51.03
C GLU A 425 -12.28 -4.22 52.23
N ASP A 426 -12.25 -5.55 52.32
CA ASP A 426 -12.79 -6.42 53.39
C ASP A 426 -12.71 -5.87 54.84
N GLY A 427 -11.67 -5.08 55.13
CA GLY A 427 -11.37 -4.55 56.47
C GLY A 427 -12.10 -3.26 56.83
N VAL A 428 -12.72 -2.59 55.84
CA VAL A 428 -13.48 -1.35 55.99
C VAL A 428 -14.88 -1.44 55.40
N ASP A 429 -15.21 -2.55 54.75
CA ASP A 429 -16.50 -2.86 54.16
C ASP A 429 -17.57 -3.23 55.22
N ASN A 430 -18.68 -2.49 55.25
CA ASN A 430 -19.84 -2.77 56.12
C ASN A 430 -20.76 -3.89 55.58
N CYS A 431 -20.54 -4.39 54.36
CA CYS A 431 -21.19 -5.58 53.79
C CYS A 431 -20.24 -6.52 53.03
N ARG A 432 -19.10 -6.89 53.63
CA ARG A 432 -18.04 -7.84 53.19
C ARG A 432 -18.34 -8.93 52.13
N ALA A 433 -19.56 -9.44 52.01
CA ALA A 433 -19.91 -10.52 51.09
C ALA A 433 -21.05 -10.15 50.12
N ALA A 434 -21.51 -8.90 50.12
CA ALA A 434 -22.60 -8.41 49.30
C ALA A 434 -22.25 -7.00 48.78
N PRO A 435 -22.07 -6.84 47.45
CA PRO A 435 -21.54 -5.60 46.89
C PRO A 435 -22.37 -4.36 47.23
N ASN A 436 -21.78 -3.40 47.92
CA ASN A 436 -22.37 -2.10 48.25
C ASN A 436 -21.31 -0.96 48.21
N PRO A 437 -20.87 -0.54 47.01
CA PRO A 437 -19.77 0.41 46.84
C PRO A 437 -19.98 1.78 47.50
N ASP A 438 -21.22 2.15 47.80
CA ASP A 438 -21.59 3.40 48.46
C ASP A 438 -21.57 3.33 49.99
N GLN A 439 -21.48 2.12 50.56
CA GLN A 439 -21.40 1.85 51.99
C GLN A 439 -22.53 2.54 52.76
N ALA A 440 -23.74 2.52 52.20
CA ALA A 440 -24.94 3.04 52.85
C ALA A 440 -25.20 2.26 54.16
N ASP A 441 -25.68 2.98 55.17
CA ASP A 441 -25.91 2.55 56.56
C ASP A 441 -26.93 3.54 57.14
N LEU A 442 -28.22 3.30 56.84
CA LEU A 442 -29.31 4.23 57.03
C LEU A 442 -29.65 4.47 58.51
N ASP A 443 -29.61 3.44 59.35
CA ASP A 443 -29.86 3.54 60.79
C ASP A 443 -28.59 3.82 61.63
N GLY A 444 -27.40 3.60 61.04
CA GLY A 444 -26.10 3.88 61.64
C GLY A 444 -25.63 2.82 62.64
N ASP A 445 -26.12 1.58 62.56
CA ASP A 445 -25.75 0.49 63.47
C ASP A 445 -24.43 -0.21 63.08
N GLY A 446 -23.98 -0.01 61.83
CA GLY A 446 -22.72 -0.45 61.27
C GLY A 446 -22.78 -1.67 60.36
N ASP A 447 -23.93 -2.31 60.20
CA ASP A 447 -24.23 -3.17 59.06
C ASP A 447 -24.71 -2.26 57.90
N GLY A 448 -24.38 -2.58 56.64
CA GLY A 448 -24.80 -1.73 55.51
C GLY A 448 -26.16 -2.12 54.97
N ASP A 449 -26.89 -1.19 54.35
CA ASP A 449 -28.28 -1.40 53.85
C ASP A 449 -28.44 -2.64 52.93
N VAL A 450 -27.36 -3.10 52.28
CA VAL A 450 -27.40 -4.28 51.40
C VAL A 450 -27.38 -5.61 52.17
N CYS A 451 -26.86 -5.61 53.40
CA CYS A 451 -26.70 -6.77 54.25
C CYS A 451 -27.35 -6.64 55.63
N ASP A 452 -27.99 -5.51 55.91
CA ASP A 452 -28.92 -5.32 57.02
C ASP A 452 -30.27 -5.99 56.69
N ASP A 453 -31.01 -6.38 57.73
CA ASP A 453 -32.36 -6.96 57.65
C ASP A 453 -33.45 -5.93 58.08
N ASP A 454 -33.08 -4.73 58.57
CA ASP A 454 -33.93 -3.65 59.12
C ASP A 454 -33.29 -2.26 58.87
N ASP A 455 -33.23 -1.83 57.60
CA ASP A 455 -32.43 -0.70 57.11
C ASP A 455 -32.67 0.62 57.86
N ASP A 456 -33.90 0.88 58.33
CA ASP A 456 -34.25 2.13 59.02
C ASP A 456 -34.35 2.02 60.55
N GLY A 457 -34.10 0.81 61.09
CA GLY A 457 -34.00 0.52 62.51
C GLY A 457 -35.30 0.74 63.29
N ASP A 458 -36.46 0.64 62.64
CA ASP A 458 -37.78 0.87 63.25
C ASP A 458 -38.32 -0.37 64.02
N GLY A 459 -37.72 -1.54 63.74
CA GLY A 459 -38.06 -2.84 64.32
C GLY A 459 -38.93 -3.74 63.43
N ALA A 460 -39.30 -3.29 62.23
CA ALA A 460 -39.92 -4.07 61.17
C ALA A 460 -38.86 -4.49 60.15
N PRO A 461 -38.58 -5.81 59.99
CA PRO A 461 -37.57 -6.24 59.02
C PRO A 461 -38.00 -5.90 57.58
N ASP A 462 -37.09 -5.46 56.71
CA ASP A 462 -37.37 -4.89 55.37
C ASP A 462 -38.32 -5.75 54.55
N ARG A 463 -38.14 -7.07 54.62
CA ARG A 463 -38.98 -8.06 53.91
C ARG A 463 -40.46 -8.03 54.31
N THR A 464 -40.80 -7.33 55.38
CA THR A 464 -42.12 -7.18 55.98
C THR A 464 -42.44 -5.74 56.34
N ASP A 465 -41.53 -4.81 56.06
CA ASP A 465 -41.70 -3.38 56.29
C ASP A 465 -42.45 -2.77 55.11
N ASN A 466 -43.53 -2.05 55.38
CA ASN A 466 -44.28 -1.33 54.35
C ASN A 466 -43.67 0.05 54.00
N CYS A 467 -42.67 0.51 54.76
CA CYS A 467 -41.79 1.64 54.44
C CYS A 467 -40.31 1.36 54.76
N PRO A 468 -39.61 0.46 54.04
CA PRO A 468 -38.29 -0.08 54.42
C PRO A 468 -37.13 0.91 54.63
N VAL A 469 -37.29 2.18 54.26
CA VAL A 469 -36.24 3.21 54.41
C VAL A 469 -36.74 4.45 55.16
N ILE A 470 -37.94 4.38 55.74
CA ILE A 470 -38.61 5.49 56.39
C ILE A 470 -39.31 4.98 57.67
N ALA A 471 -38.54 4.89 58.75
CA ALA A 471 -38.96 4.29 60.03
C ALA A 471 -40.40 4.60 60.49
N ASN A 472 -41.30 3.64 60.37
CA ASN A 472 -42.72 3.70 60.75
C ASN A 472 -43.15 2.49 61.60
N PRO A 473 -42.74 2.39 62.89
CA PRO A 473 -42.88 1.16 63.69
C PRO A 473 -44.30 0.62 63.89
N SER A 474 -45.34 1.42 63.59
CA SER A 474 -46.74 1.01 63.64
C SER A 474 -47.21 0.30 62.37
N GLN A 475 -46.52 0.44 61.24
CA GLN A 475 -46.81 -0.21 59.96
C GLN A 475 -48.28 0.02 59.55
N ASN A 476 -48.73 1.28 59.68
CA ASN A 476 -50.06 1.67 59.22
C ASN A 476 -50.07 1.69 57.69
N ASP A 477 -51.19 1.28 57.11
CA ASP A 477 -51.45 1.12 55.68
C ASP A 477 -52.98 1.26 55.52
N ALA A 478 -53.45 2.47 55.23
CA ALA A 478 -54.87 2.81 55.30
C ALA A 478 -55.71 2.21 54.16
N ASP A 479 -55.11 1.93 53.00
CA ASP A 479 -55.78 1.32 51.84
C ASP A 479 -55.45 -0.17 51.60
N ASP A 480 -54.56 -0.74 52.44
CA ASP A 480 -54.06 -2.11 52.40
C ASP A 480 -53.33 -2.45 51.06
N ASP A 481 -52.69 -1.48 50.41
CA ASP A 481 -51.96 -1.70 49.13
C ASP A 481 -50.52 -2.23 49.31
N GLY A 482 -50.00 -2.13 50.53
CA GLY A 482 -48.68 -2.60 50.94
C GLY A 482 -47.60 -1.52 51.02
N ALA A 483 -47.88 -0.27 50.64
CA ALA A 483 -47.11 0.90 51.05
C ALA A 483 -47.63 1.39 52.42
N GLY A 484 -46.74 1.84 53.30
CA GLY A 484 -47.18 2.43 54.57
C GLY A 484 -47.50 3.91 54.43
N ASP A 485 -48.42 4.42 55.25
CA ASP A 485 -48.89 5.83 55.23
C ASP A 485 -47.75 6.89 55.32
N ARG A 486 -46.52 6.47 55.65
CA ARG A 486 -45.37 7.38 55.79
C ARG A 486 -44.57 7.55 54.50
N CYS A 487 -44.69 6.58 53.60
CA CYS A 487 -43.98 6.50 52.34
C CYS A 487 -44.92 6.36 51.14
N ASP A 488 -46.23 6.27 51.38
CA ASP A 488 -47.27 6.48 50.40
C ASP A 488 -47.52 7.99 50.19
N ASP A 489 -47.92 8.36 48.98
CA ASP A 489 -48.34 9.71 48.61
C ASP A 489 -49.88 9.82 48.48
N ASP A 490 -50.63 8.70 48.61
CA ASP A 490 -52.09 8.56 48.45
C ASP A 490 -52.65 7.51 49.45
N ASP A 491 -52.59 7.82 50.75
CA ASP A 491 -52.79 6.90 51.88
C ASP A 491 -54.11 6.08 51.83
N ASP A 492 -55.17 6.61 51.19
CA ASP A 492 -56.48 5.96 51.11
C ASP A 492 -56.84 5.38 49.72
N GLY A 493 -55.93 5.50 48.75
CA GLY A 493 -56.02 4.93 47.41
C GLY A 493 -57.19 5.48 46.58
N ASP A 494 -57.67 6.70 46.86
CA ASP A 494 -58.78 7.30 46.13
C ASP A 494 -58.36 8.01 44.82
N GLY A 495 -57.05 8.24 44.65
CA GLY A 495 -56.45 8.91 43.51
C GLY A 495 -56.21 10.41 43.69
N VAL A 496 -56.27 10.92 44.92
CA VAL A 496 -55.96 12.30 45.29
C VAL A 496 -54.80 12.28 46.28
N PRO A 497 -53.61 12.82 45.92
CA PRO A 497 -52.46 12.76 46.82
C PRO A 497 -52.70 13.47 48.15
N ASP A 498 -52.14 12.96 49.26
CA ASP A 498 -52.44 13.43 50.64
C ASP A 498 -52.27 14.93 50.83
N GLY A 499 -51.28 15.52 50.14
CA GLY A 499 -51.00 16.95 50.20
C GLY A 499 -52.12 17.84 49.62
N ASP A 500 -52.97 17.28 48.77
CA ASP A 500 -54.13 17.90 48.13
C ASP A 500 -55.47 17.28 48.61
N ASP A 501 -55.43 16.22 49.41
CA ASP A 501 -56.60 15.51 49.93
C ASP A 501 -57.16 16.18 51.20
N ASN A 502 -58.47 16.43 51.20
CA ASN A 502 -59.18 16.97 52.36
C ASN A 502 -59.68 15.90 53.35
N CYS A 503 -59.43 14.61 53.08
CA CYS A 503 -59.62 13.44 53.91
C CYS A 503 -58.55 12.35 53.64
N PRO A 504 -57.25 12.58 53.92
CA PRO A 504 -56.15 11.71 53.47
C PRO A 504 -56.26 10.22 53.84
N LEU A 505 -56.92 9.88 54.95
CA LEU A 505 -57.06 8.50 55.41
C LEU A 505 -58.44 7.88 55.10
N LEU A 506 -59.28 8.53 54.27
CA LEU A 506 -60.63 8.06 54.00
C LEU A 506 -61.17 8.43 52.60
N ALA A 507 -61.11 7.43 51.71
CA ALA A 507 -61.38 7.58 50.29
C ALA A 507 -62.61 8.42 49.93
N ASN A 508 -62.36 9.53 49.25
CA ASN A 508 -63.33 10.54 48.86
C ASN A 508 -63.01 11.33 47.58
N SER A 509 -62.44 10.71 46.54
CA SER A 509 -62.02 11.24 45.21
C SER A 509 -62.79 12.40 44.56
N ALA A 510 -64.03 12.67 44.97
CA ALA A 510 -64.80 13.86 44.59
C ALA A 510 -64.40 15.14 45.38
N GLN A 511 -63.65 15.01 46.48
CA GLN A 511 -63.13 16.08 47.33
C GLN A 511 -64.23 17.09 47.71
N GLU A 512 -65.45 16.59 47.99
CA GLU A 512 -66.59 17.43 48.35
C GLU A 512 -66.33 18.06 49.73
N ASP A 513 -66.29 19.39 49.79
CA ASP A 513 -66.25 20.19 51.01
C ASP A 513 -67.36 21.26 50.92
N THR A 514 -68.53 20.95 51.48
CA THR A 514 -69.72 21.79 51.39
C THR A 514 -69.60 23.05 52.24
N ASN A 515 -68.84 23.00 53.35
CA ASN A 515 -68.77 24.10 54.32
C ASN A 515 -67.53 25.01 54.11
N GLY A 516 -66.53 24.54 53.36
CA GLY A 516 -65.31 25.24 52.97
C GLY A 516 -64.29 25.38 54.10
N ASP A 517 -64.28 24.49 55.09
CA ASP A 517 -63.34 24.54 56.23
C ASP A 517 -62.03 23.78 55.99
N GLY A 518 -61.91 23.09 54.85
CA GLY A 518 -60.72 22.33 54.47
C GLY A 518 -60.72 20.88 54.93
N VAL A 519 -61.77 20.41 55.63
CA VAL A 519 -62.00 18.99 55.93
C VAL A 519 -63.13 18.50 55.02
N GLY A 520 -62.91 17.40 54.29
CA GLY A 520 -63.89 16.90 53.35
C GLY A 520 -65.16 16.37 54.02
N ASP A 521 -66.29 16.47 53.32
CA ASP A 521 -67.60 15.96 53.76
C ASP A 521 -67.55 14.46 54.10
N ALA A 522 -66.59 13.72 53.52
CA ALA A 522 -66.39 12.29 53.74
C ALA A 522 -65.78 11.95 55.10
N CYS A 523 -64.95 12.83 55.66
CA CYS A 523 -64.31 12.66 56.96
C CYS A 523 -64.81 13.69 58.00
N ALA A 524 -65.67 14.64 57.61
CA ALA A 524 -66.34 15.57 58.52
C ALA A 524 -67.56 14.96 59.23
N CYS A 525 -67.92 15.53 60.39
CA CYS A 525 -69.07 15.08 61.20
C CYS A 525 -70.28 16.01 61.21
N ASP A 526 -70.13 17.25 60.77
CA ASP A 526 -71.14 18.31 60.89
C ASP A 526 -71.69 18.81 59.54
N ALA A 527 -71.01 18.54 58.43
CA ALA A 527 -71.42 18.95 57.10
C ALA A 527 -71.16 17.85 56.05
N PRO A 528 -72.13 16.99 55.74
CA PRO A 528 -73.44 16.85 56.38
C PRO A 528 -73.34 16.19 57.76
N GLN A 529 -74.26 16.53 58.68
CA GLN A 529 -74.31 15.89 60.01
C GLN A 529 -74.38 14.36 59.90
N ARG A 530 -73.36 13.68 60.43
CA ARG A 530 -73.28 12.22 60.46
C ARG A 530 -73.79 11.67 61.81
N PRO A 531 -74.38 10.46 61.82
CA PRO A 531 -74.80 9.84 63.07
C PRO A 531 -73.59 9.51 63.95
N ASP A 532 -73.79 9.54 65.27
CA ASP A 532 -72.76 9.14 66.22
C ASP A 532 -72.26 7.71 65.91
N GLY A 533 -70.94 7.54 65.83
CA GLY A 533 -70.28 6.28 65.47
C GLY A 533 -69.94 6.10 63.98
N ALA A 534 -70.25 7.06 63.12
CA ALA A 534 -69.75 7.07 61.74
C ALA A 534 -68.23 7.35 61.73
N PRO A 535 -67.44 6.67 60.86
CA PRO A 535 -66.00 6.93 60.73
C PRO A 535 -65.78 8.36 60.28
N CYS A 536 -64.75 9.01 60.80
CA CYS A 536 -64.36 10.37 60.43
C CYS A 536 -62.84 10.46 60.55
N ASP A 537 -62.26 11.63 60.29
CA ASP A 537 -60.85 11.90 60.55
C ASP A 537 -60.77 13.25 61.28
N ASP A 538 -60.21 13.29 62.49
CA ASP A 538 -60.01 14.53 63.24
C ASP A 538 -58.62 15.15 63.04
N GLY A 539 -57.78 14.51 62.20
CA GLY A 539 -56.42 14.90 61.91
C GLY A 539 -55.45 14.70 63.07
N ASP A 540 -55.85 14.00 64.14
CA ASP A 540 -54.94 13.48 65.17
C ASP A 540 -54.51 12.06 64.79
N PRO A 541 -53.33 11.89 64.18
CA PRO A 541 -52.91 10.59 63.69
C PRO A 541 -52.58 9.64 64.87
N CYS A 542 -52.61 10.11 66.13
CA CYS A 542 -52.42 9.30 67.33
C CYS A 542 -53.67 8.56 67.82
N THR A 543 -54.78 8.61 67.08
CA THR A 543 -55.97 7.82 67.37
C THR A 543 -56.23 6.80 66.28
N LEU A 544 -56.38 5.54 66.69
CA LEU A 544 -56.50 4.40 65.77
C LEU A 544 -57.86 4.29 65.11
N THR A 545 -58.85 4.98 65.66
CA THR A 545 -60.23 4.95 65.17
C THR A 545 -60.90 6.25 65.53
N ASP A 546 -61.48 6.89 64.54
CA ASP A 546 -62.10 8.19 64.68
C ASP A 546 -63.59 8.03 64.41
N ALA A 547 -64.41 8.58 65.29
CA ALA A 547 -65.85 8.46 65.17
C ALA A 547 -66.59 9.74 65.52
N CYS A 548 -67.61 10.05 64.73
CA CYS A 548 -68.47 11.18 65.00
C CYS A 548 -69.15 11.02 66.37
N GLN A 549 -69.07 12.06 67.21
CA GLN A 549 -69.78 12.12 68.48
C GLN A 549 -70.30 13.53 68.74
N GLY A 550 -71.61 13.70 68.67
CA GLY A 550 -72.27 14.99 68.86
C GLY A 550 -71.95 16.01 67.75
N GLY A 551 -71.71 15.52 66.53
CA GLY A 551 -71.36 16.34 65.36
C GLY A 551 -69.89 16.81 65.33
N VAL A 552 -69.02 16.22 66.14
CA VAL A 552 -67.57 16.51 66.12
C VAL A 552 -66.86 15.18 65.90
N CYS A 553 -65.84 15.15 65.03
CA CYS A 553 -64.99 13.99 64.92
C CYS A 553 -64.15 13.88 66.19
N LYS A 554 -64.11 12.68 66.78
CA LYS A 554 -63.34 12.43 67.98
C LYS A 554 -62.52 11.17 67.81
N GLY A 555 -61.23 11.34 68.02
CA GLY A 555 -60.30 10.28 68.23
C GLY A 555 -60.72 9.34 69.36
N GLY A 556 -60.73 8.06 69.02
CA GLY A 556 -61.10 6.94 69.87
C GLY A 556 -59.91 6.41 70.66
N ASP A 557 -59.57 5.14 70.43
CA ASP A 557 -58.49 4.45 71.14
C ASP A 557 -57.13 5.08 70.79
N PRO A 558 -56.41 5.68 71.77
CA PRO A 558 -55.11 6.29 71.50
C PRO A 558 -54.06 5.21 71.22
N LEU A 559 -53.22 5.43 70.20
CA LEU A 559 -52.11 4.56 69.85
C LEU A 559 -51.26 4.27 71.09
N GLN A 560 -51.14 2.99 71.43
CA GLN A 560 -50.38 2.54 72.59
C GLN A 560 -48.99 2.08 72.16
N CYS A 561 -47.97 2.87 72.51
CA CYS A 561 -46.60 2.53 72.18
C CYS A 561 -45.99 1.52 73.16
N ALA A 562 -45.35 0.50 72.60
CA ALA A 562 -44.58 -0.47 73.39
C ALA A 562 -43.47 0.27 74.17
N PRO A 563 -43.17 -0.10 75.43
CA PRO A 563 -42.10 0.55 76.19
C PRO A 563 -40.77 0.43 75.44
N SER A 564 -40.06 1.54 75.29
CA SER A 564 -38.82 1.66 74.51
C SER A 564 -37.65 0.76 74.95
N GLY A 565 -37.78 0.00 76.04
CA GLY A 565 -36.69 -0.80 76.62
C GLY A 565 -35.54 0.01 77.24
N ASP A 566 -35.31 1.23 76.78
CA ASP A 566 -34.25 2.14 77.21
C ASP A 566 -34.73 3.12 78.30
N VAL A 567 -33.85 3.41 79.26
CA VAL A 567 -34.14 4.31 80.39
C VAL A 567 -34.18 5.79 79.99
N CYS A 568 -33.54 6.13 78.88
CA CYS A 568 -33.30 7.46 78.31
C CYS A 568 -34.21 7.81 77.12
N THR A 569 -35.00 6.86 76.61
CA THR A 569 -36.07 7.15 75.65
C THR A 569 -37.42 6.74 76.23
N ALA A 570 -38.51 7.30 75.71
CA ALA A 570 -39.86 6.81 75.89
C ALA A 570 -40.55 6.76 74.53
N ALA A 571 -41.13 5.60 74.21
CA ALA A 571 -42.00 5.49 73.06
C ALA A 571 -43.34 6.19 73.36
N GLN A 572 -43.69 7.17 72.53
CA GLN A 572 -44.97 7.88 72.55
C GLN A 572 -45.41 8.09 71.10
N CYS A 573 -46.72 8.25 70.89
CA CYS A 573 -47.18 8.57 69.56
C CYS A 573 -46.65 9.94 69.10
N HIS A 574 -46.14 10.01 67.88
CA HIS A 574 -45.64 11.24 67.29
C HIS A 574 -46.82 12.09 66.81
N PRO A 575 -47.00 13.33 67.32
CA PRO A 575 -48.20 14.15 67.08
C PRO A 575 -48.37 14.67 65.64
N ARG A 576 -47.47 14.27 64.74
CA ARG A 576 -47.53 14.61 63.31
C ARG A 576 -47.65 13.37 62.41
N TYR A 577 -47.18 12.21 62.87
CA TYR A 577 -47.00 11.03 62.02
C TYR A 577 -47.86 9.84 62.50
N GLY A 578 -48.52 9.94 63.65
CA GLY A 578 -49.46 8.89 64.09
C GLY A 578 -48.84 7.56 64.45
N GLU A 579 -47.54 7.54 64.65
CA GLU A 579 -46.76 6.33 64.89
C GLU A 579 -45.97 6.43 66.19
N CYS A 580 -45.50 5.29 66.69
CA CYS A 580 -44.74 5.23 67.92
C CYS A 580 -43.29 5.66 67.72
N ALA A 581 -42.96 6.90 68.08
CA ALA A 581 -41.60 7.41 68.04
C ALA A 581 -40.93 7.40 69.42
N LEU A 582 -39.60 7.25 69.43
CA LEU A 582 -38.79 7.34 70.62
C LEU A 582 -38.46 8.81 70.95
N PHE A 583 -38.96 9.29 72.08
CA PHE A 583 -38.66 10.62 72.57
C PHE A 583 -37.58 10.60 73.65
N PRO A 584 -36.54 11.46 73.57
CA PRO A 584 -35.53 11.60 74.61
C PRO A 584 -36.14 11.99 75.97
N LYS A 585 -35.76 11.26 77.03
CA LYS A 585 -36.02 11.63 78.42
C LYS A 585 -34.93 12.55 78.95
N GLU A 586 -34.80 13.73 78.36
CA GLU A 586 -33.77 14.71 78.73
C GLU A 586 -33.71 14.95 80.24
N GLY A 587 -32.52 14.80 80.82
CA GLY A 587 -32.31 15.00 82.25
C GLY A 587 -32.75 13.84 83.15
N ALA A 588 -33.31 12.75 82.60
CA ALA A 588 -33.59 11.54 83.38
C ALA A 588 -32.31 10.86 83.86
N ARG A 589 -32.39 10.17 85.00
CA ARG A 589 -31.26 9.39 85.51
C ARG A 589 -31.16 8.07 84.77
N CYS A 590 -29.96 7.77 84.30
CA CYS A 590 -29.60 6.49 83.72
C CYS A 590 -28.40 5.89 84.47
N PRO A 591 -28.07 4.60 84.28
CA PRO A 591 -26.93 3.96 84.93
C PRO A 591 -25.61 4.71 84.66
N GLY A 592 -25.10 5.43 85.67
CA GLY A 592 -23.83 6.16 85.58
C GLY A 592 -23.91 7.58 85.05
N GLY A 593 -25.09 8.08 84.68
CA GLY A 593 -25.21 9.33 83.93
C GLY A 593 -26.56 10.02 84.00
N THR A 594 -26.73 10.94 83.06
CA THR A 594 -27.96 11.68 82.78
C THR A 594 -28.28 11.53 81.30
N CYS A 595 -29.54 11.32 80.97
CA CYS A 595 -29.98 11.16 79.59
C CYS A 595 -29.85 12.47 78.81
N VAL A 596 -29.19 12.43 77.66
CA VAL A 596 -29.02 13.53 76.70
C VAL A 596 -29.14 12.96 75.29
N ALA A 597 -30.00 13.56 74.47
CA ALA A 597 -30.30 13.17 73.10
C ALA A 597 -30.63 11.67 72.95
N GLY A 598 -31.43 11.13 73.88
CA GLY A 598 -31.85 9.72 73.85
C GLY A 598 -30.83 8.73 74.42
N GLY A 599 -29.56 9.11 74.57
CA GLY A 599 -28.50 8.28 75.15
C GLY A 599 -28.16 8.61 76.60
N CYS A 600 -27.58 7.64 77.33
CA CYS A 600 -27.08 7.85 78.68
C CYS A 600 -25.68 8.50 78.67
N VAL A 601 -25.59 9.78 79.03
CA VAL A 601 -24.30 10.49 79.11
C VAL A 601 -23.76 10.46 80.54
N PRO A 602 -22.54 9.95 80.80
CA PRO A 602 -21.95 9.93 82.13
C PRO A 602 -21.92 11.33 82.76
N ASN A 603 -22.23 11.42 84.06
CA ASN A 603 -22.05 12.69 84.77
C ASN A 603 -20.54 12.93 84.90
N ASP A 604 -20.01 13.90 84.18
CA ASP A 604 -18.60 14.27 84.26
C ASP A 604 -18.14 14.35 85.72
N ALA A 605 -17.23 13.44 86.06
CA ALA A 605 -16.42 13.54 87.26
C ALA A 605 -15.67 14.89 87.18
N GLY A 606 -15.94 15.75 88.15
CA GLY A 606 -15.62 17.17 88.09
C GLY A 606 -14.20 17.52 87.64
N ALA A 607 -14.13 18.59 86.85
CA ALA A 607 -13.08 19.60 86.82
C ALA A 607 -11.84 19.29 87.68
N GLY A 608 -10.84 18.65 87.08
CA GLY A 608 -9.46 18.69 87.54
C GLY A 608 -8.82 20.02 87.13
N SER A 609 -8.79 20.98 88.05
CA SER A 609 -7.97 22.18 87.92
C SER A 609 -6.48 21.85 88.14
N GLY A 610 -5.65 22.07 87.12
CA GLY A 610 -4.28 22.61 87.19
C GLY A 610 -3.17 21.82 87.90
N GLY A 611 -2.06 21.61 87.18
CA GLY A 611 -0.75 21.29 87.76
C GLY A 611 0.10 20.40 86.89
#